data_AF-A0A836ZU26-F1
#
_entry.id   AF-A0A836ZU26-F1
#
_cell.length_a   1.000
_cell.length_b   1.000
_cell.length_c   1.000
_cell.angle_alpha   90.00
_cell.angle_beta   90.00
_cell.angle_gamma   90.00
#
_symmetry.space_group_name_H-M   'P 1'
#
loop_
_entity.id
_entity.type
_entity.pdbx_description
1 polymer ?
#
loop_
_entity_poly.entity_id
_entity_poly.type
_entity_poly.pdbx_seq_one_letter_code
_entity_poly.pdbx_strand_id
1 'polypeptide(L)'
;MAPELTAAEQAVQRATQADADQYAPDLVNLARQELMQAQQAQLDKRQRKQVPQIALRAAADADLAKARSEEAVVTAQLEQRKKEVAQLQNTLNTGESGR
;
A
#
# COMPACT_ATOMS: atom_id res chain seq x y z
N MET A 1 13.46 21.25 -8.33
CA MET A 1 12.95 19.85 -8.35
C MET A 1 11.49 19.93 -8.79
N ALA A 2 11.01 19.02 -9.63
CA ALA A 2 9.59 19.02 -10.04
C ALA A 2 8.71 18.61 -8.85
N PRO A 3 7.60 19.32 -8.55
CA PRO A 3 6.76 19.01 -7.38
C PRO A 3 6.20 17.58 -7.42
N GLU A 4 5.92 17.05 -8.61
CA GLU A 4 5.44 15.68 -8.82
C GLU A 4 6.47 14.64 -8.39
N LEU A 5 7.77 14.91 -8.58
CA LEU A 5 8.84 14.01 -8.17
C LEU A 5 8.88 13.85 -6.64
N THR A 6 8.74 14.96 -5.92
CA THR A 6 8.63 14.94 -4.46
C THR A 6 7.34 14.24 -4.01
N ALA A 7 6.23 14.43 -4.70
CA ALA A 7 4.99 13.72 -4.40
C ALA A 7 5.12 12.20 -4.59
N ALA A 8 5.78 11.76 -5.65
CA ALA A 8 6.06 10.35 -5.91
C ALA A 8 6.97 9.73 -4.84
N GLU A 9 8.03 10.43 -4.42
CA GLU A 9 8.90 9.99 -3.33
C GLU A 9 8.12 9.79 -2.03
N GLN A 10 7.26 10.75 -1.68
CA GLN A 10 6.41 10.64 -0.49
C GLN A 10 5.40 9.48 -0.61
N ALA A 11 4.80 9.27 -1.78
CA ALA A 11 3.86 8.17 -2.00
C ALA A 11 4.52 6.81 -1.83
N VAL A 12 5.71 6.60 -2.43
CA VAL A 12 6.48 5.36 -2.28
C VAL A 12 6.88 5.12 -0.82
N GLN A 13 7.25 6.17 -0.08
CA GLN A 13 7.54 6.06 1.36
C GLN A 13 6.29 5.66 2.15
N ARG A 14 5.13 6.26 1.90
CA ARG A 14 3.86 5.89 2.57
C ARG A 14 3.46 4.44 2.27
N ALA A 15 3.64 3.98 1.03
CA ALA A 15 3.37 2.59 0.66
C ALA A 15 4.28 1.62 1.43
N THR A 16 5.57 1.95 1.53
CA THR A 16 6.55 1.14 2.28
C THR A 16 6.20 1.10 3.78
N GLN A 17 5.82 2.24 4.37
CA GLN A 17 5.37 2.31 5.78
C GLN A 17 4.08 1.53 6.04
N ALA A 18 3.25 1.35 5.01
CA ALA A 18 2.03 0.58 5.10
C ALA A 18 2.28 -0.93 4.89
N ASP A 19 3.53 -1.40 4.86
CA ASP A 19 3.90 -2.79 4.59
C ASP A 19 3.52 -3.29 3.18
N ALA A 20 3.46 -2.39 2.19
CA ALA A 20 3.15 -2.78 0.82
C ALA A 20 4.16 -3.77 0.21
N ASP A 21 5.39 -3.85 0.74
CA ASP A 21 6.35 -4.90 0.37
C ASP A 21 5.83 -6.31 0.69
N GLN A 22 4.99 -6.45 1.72
CA GLN A 22 4.39 -7.72 2.11
C GLN A 22 3.08 -7.99 1.36
N TYR A 23 2.22 -6.97 1.22
CA TYR A 23 0.83 -7.16 0.79
C TYR A 23 0.56 -6.71 -0.66
N ALA A 24 1.42 -5.90 -1.24
CA ALA A 24 1.30 -5.41 -2.62
C ALA A 24 2.68 -5.28 -3.32
N PRO A 25 3.52 -6.34 -3.31
CA PRO A 25 4.92 -6.26 -3.75
C PRO A 25 5.04 -5.80 -5.21
N ASP A 26 4.16 -6.28 -6.09
CA ASP A 26 4.20 -5.92 -7.51
C ASP A 26 3.99 -4.41 -7.74
N LEU A 27 3.02 -3.82 -7.02
CA LEU A 27 2.68 -2.40 -7.15
C LEU A 27 3.75 -1.50 -6.55
N VAL A 28 4.27 -1.82 -5.37
CA VAL A 28 5.34 -1.00 -4.75
C VAL A 28 6.64 -1.10 -5.56
N ASN A 29 6.93 -2.26 -6.16
CA ASN A 29 8.09 -2.42 -7.04
C ASN A 29 7.92 -1.66 -8.36
N LEU A 30 6.71 -1.63 -8.93
CA LEU A 30 6.42 -0.82 -10.11
C LEU A 30 6.60 0.67 -9.82
N ALA A 31 5.99 1.17 -8.74
CA ALA A 31 6.12 2.56 -8.33
C ALA A 31 7.59 2.99 -8.09
N ARG A 32 8.40 2.12 -7.47
CA ARG A 32 9.84 2.35 -7.27
C ARG A 32 10.60 2.45 -8.59
N GLN A 33 10.28 1.59 -9.56
CA GLN A 33 10.90 1.62 -10.89
C GLN A 33 10.54 2.90 -11.64
N GLU A 34 9.27 3.32 -11.60
CA GLU A 34 8.82 4.54 -12.25
C GLU A 34 9.41 5.79 -11.59
N LEU A 35 9.51 5.81 -10.25
CA LEU A 35 10.20 6.88 -9.54
C LEU A 35 11.68 6.98 -9.96
N MET A 36 12.38 5.85 -10.05
CA MET A 36 13.76 5.82 -10.56
C MET A 36 13.84 6.37 -11.99
N GLN A 37 12.90 5.98 -12.86
CA GLN A 37 12.83 6.49 -14.23
C GLN A 37 12.60 8.01 -14.25
N ALA A 38 11.72 8.54 -13.40
CA ALA A 38 11.48 9.98 -13.28
C ALA A 38 12.73 10.74 -12.79
N GLN A 39 13.46 10.18 -11.82
CA GLN A 39 14.72 10.74 -11.33
C GLN A 39 15.79 10.76 -12.43
N GLN A 40 15.89 9.71 -13.25
CA GLN A 40 16.80 9.68 -14.40
C GLN A 40 16.40 10.69 -15.48
N ALA A 41 15.10 10.76 -15.83
CA ALA A 41 14.57 11.70 -16.81
C ALA A 41 14.79 13.17 -16.41
N GLN A 42 14.87 13.47 -15.10
CA GLN A 42 15.16 14.82 -14.60
C GLN A 42 16.58 15.30 -14.97
N LEU A 43 17.53 14.37 -15.11
CA LEU A 43 18.93 14.65 -15.45
C LEU A 43 19.12 14.93 -16.96
N ASP A 44 18.30 14.33 -17.81
CA ASP A 44 18.34 14.55 -19.27
C ASP A 44 17.43 15.71 -19.69
N LYS A 45 18.01 16.75 -20.32
CA LYS A 45 17.25 17.92 -20.83
C LYS A 45 16.12 17.54 -21.79
N ARG A 46 16.27 16.48 -22.59
CA ARG A 46 15.26 16.04 -23.56
C ARG A 46 14.11 15.32 -22.88
N GLN A 47 14.41 14.55 -21.83
CA GLN A 47 13.42 13.74 -21.11
C GLN A 47 12.77 14.48 -19.93
N ARG A 48 13.35 15.60 -19.49
CA ARG A 48 12.83 16.39 -18.36
C ARG A 48 11.35 16.76 -18.45
N LYS A 49 10.82 16.93 -19.67
CA LYS A 49 9.38 17.20 -19.90
C LYS A 49 8.46 16.02 -19.53
N GLN A 50 8.99 14.80 -19.47
CA GLN A 50 8.25 13.58 -19.14
C GLN A 50 8.21 13.35 -17.61
N VAL A 51 9.08 14.00 -16.84
CA VAL A 51 9.18 13.81 -15.38
C VAL A 51 7.83 13.94 -14.67
N PRO A 52 6.98 14.96 -14.94
CA PRO A 52 5.70 15.06 -14.25
C PRO A 52 4.79 13.85 -14.51
N GLN A 53 4.74 13.35 -15.74
CA GLN A 53 3.88 12.22 -16.10
C GLN A 53 4.37 10.93 -15.45
N ILE A 54 5.68 10.65 -15.50
CA ILE A 54 6.27 9.45 -14.89
C ILE A 54 6.11 9.49 -13.37
N ALA A 55 6.34 10.66 -12.75
CA ALA A 55 6.20 10.82 -11.31
C ALA A 55 4.74 10.71 -10.84
N LEU A 56 3.76 11.24 -11.59
CA LEU A 56 2.34 11.06 -11.29
C LEU A 56 1.92 9.59 -11.34
N ARG A 57 2.46 8.83 -12.30
CA ARG A 57 2.22 7.39 -12.40
C ARG A 57 2.81 6.63 -11.21
N ALA A 58 4.07 6.93 -10.87
CA ALA A 58 4.73 6.35 -9.71
C ALA A 58 3.96 6.64 -8.40
N ALA A 59 3.43 7.86 -8.25
CA ALA A 59 2.62 8.23 -7.11
C ALA A 59 1.30 7.45 -7.05
N ALA A 60 0.59 7.32 -8.17
CA ALA A 60 -0.66 6.58 -8.25
C ALA A 60 -0.47 5.08 -7.95
N ASP A 61 0.57 4.46 -8.50
CA ASP A 61 0.86 3.04 -8.25
C ASP A 61 1.30 2.81 -6.80
N ALA A 62 2.04 3.75 -6.19
CA ALA A 62 2.38 3.67 -4.77
C ALA A 62 1.15 3.85 -3.85
N ASP A 63 0.28 4.81 -4.14
CA ASP A 63 -0.94 5.02 -3.36
C ASP A 63 -1.90 3.81 -3.50
N LEU A 64 -1.94 3.16 -4.67
CA LEU A 64 -2.65 1.90 -4.86
C LEU A 64 -2.03 0.75 -4.04
N ALA A 65 -0.69 0.64 -4.02
CA ALA A 65 0.02 -0.34 -3.20
C ALA A 65 -0.30 -0.18 -1.71
N LYS A 66 -0.32 1.08 -1.23
CA LYS A 66 -0.73 1.43 0.14
C LYS A 66 -2.14 0.95 0.43
N ALA A 67 -3.10 1.31 -0.44
CA ALA A 67 -4.50 0.95 -0.24
C ALA A 67 -4.71 -0.58 -0.17
N ARG A 68 -4.00 -1.34 -1.02
CA ARG A 68 -4.01 -2.81 -0.98
C ARG A 68 -3.45 -3.38 0.31
N SER A 69 -2.39 -2.75 0.82
CA SER A 69 -1.81 -3.16 2.09
C SER A 69 -2.74 -2.90 3.27
N GLU A 70 -3.35 -1.72 3.33
CA GLU A 70 -4.35 -1.37 4.34
C GLU A 70 -5.57 -2.31 4.27
N GLU A 71 -6.05 -2.62 3.07
CA GLU A 71 -7.14 -3.59 2.84
C GLU A 71 -6.80 -4.98 3.40
N ALA A 72 -5.58 -5.47 3.15
CA ALA A 72 -5.14 -6.77 3.64
C ALA A 72 -5.08 -6.82 5.17
N VAL A 73 -4.54 -5.77 5.80
CA VAL A 73 -4.46 -5.65 7.27
C VAL A 73 -5.87 -5.62 7.89
N VAL A 74 -6.77 -4.79 7.36
CA VAL A 74 -8.15 -4.68 7.86
C VAL A 74 -8.90 -5.99 7.67
N THR A 75 -8.71 -6.68 6.54
CA THR A 75 -9.33 -7.99 6.28
C THR A 75 -8.84 -9.04 7.27
N ALA A 76 -7.54 -9.09 7.56
CA ALA A 76 -6.99 -10.02 8.55
C ALA A 76 -7.54 -9.76 9.96
N GLN A 77 -7.65 -8.48 10.36
CA GLN A 77 -8.25 -8.11 11.64
C GLN A 77 -9.73 -8.51 11.71
N LEU A 78 -10.49 -8.31 10.64
CA LEU A 78 -11.89 -8.70 10.58
C LEU A 78 -12.07 -10.21 10.76
N GLU A 79 -11.26 -11.02 10.07
CA GLU A 79 -11.32 -12.48 10.20
C GLU A 79 -10.91 -12.97 11.61
N GLN A 80 -9.93 -12.32 12.23
CA GLN A 80 -9.58 -12.59 13.62
C GLN A 80 -10.76 -12.30 14.57
N ARG A 81 -11.42 -11.14 14.43
CA ARG A 81 -12.57 -10.76 15.25
C ARG A 81 -13.76 -11.70 15.08
N LYS A 82 -14.03 -12.15 13.86
CA LYS A 82 -15.10 -13.15 13.61
C LYS A 82 -14.83 -14.46 14.34
N LYS A 83 -13.58 -14.95 14.33
CA LYS A 83 -13.20 -16.17 15.07
C LYS A 83 -13.36 -16.00 16.58
N GLU A 84 -12.95 -14.85 17.12
CA GLU A 84 -13.12 -14.51 18.53
C GLU A 84 -14.60 -14.51 18.92
N VAL A 85 -15.46 -13.85 18.13
CA VAL A 85 -16.92 -13.84 18.37
C VAL A 85 -17.51 -15.24 18.33
N ALA A 86 -17.14 -16.06 17.34
CA ALA A 86 -17.64 -17.45 17.26
C ALA A 86 -17.21 -18.29 18.46
N GLN A 87 -15.97 -18.14 18.94
CA GLN A 87 -15.47 -18.82 20.13
C GLN A 87 -16.23 -18.40 21.40
N LEU A 88 -16.51 -17.11 21.55
CA LEU A 88 -17.30 -16.58 22.67
C LEU A 88 -18.74 -17.13 22.65
N GLN A 89 -19.39 -17.12 21.48
CA GLN A 89 -20.74 -17.67 21.31
C GLN A 89 -20.81 -19.16 21.67
N ASN A 90 -19.83 -19.96 21.23
CA ASN A 90 -19.77 -21.38 21.58
C ASN A 90 -19.57 -21.61 23.08
N THR A 91 -18.73 -20.80 23.72
CA THR A 91 -18.47 -20.88 25.17
C THR A 91 -19.72 -20.54 25.98
N LEU A 92 -20.44 -19.49 25.58
CA LEU A 92 -21.71 -19.10 26.23
C LEU A 92 -22.77 -20.19 26.08
N ASN A 93 -22.99 -20.71 24.86
CA ASN A 93 -23.97 -21.76 24.63
C ASN A 93 -23.66 -23.05 25.42
N THR A 94 -22.38 -23.44 25.52
CA THR A 94 -21.95 -24.65 26.24
C THR A 94 -21.98 -24.45 27.77
N GLY A 95 -21.67 -23.24 28.25
CA GLY A 95 -21.70 -22.89 29.67
C GLY A 95 -23.09 -22.65 30.24
N GLU A 96 -24.04 -22.17 29.42
CA GLU A 96 -25.46 -22.02 29.80
C GLU A 96 -26.23 -23.34 29.75
N SER A 97 -25.88 -24.25 28.84
CA SER A 97 -26.50 -25.58 28.75
C SER A 97 -26.03 -26.57 29.83
N GLY A 98 -25.02 -26.20 30.61
CA GLY A 98 -24.43 -27.02 31.68
C GLY A 98 -24.89 -26.68 33.10
N ARG A 99 -25.93 -25.84 33.28
CA ARG A 99 -26.53 -25.50 34.58
C ARG A 99 -27.99 -25.90 34.67
#